data_AF-A0A8H6FXI8-F1
#
_entry.id   AF-A0A8H6FXI8-F1
#
_cell.length_a   1.000
_cell.length_b   1.000
_cell.length_c   1.000
_cell.angle_alpha   90.00
_cell.angle_beta   90.00
_cell.angle_gamma   90.00
#
_symmetry.space_group_name_H-M   'P 1'
#
loop_
_entity.id
_entity.type
_entity.pdbx_description
1 polymer ?
#
loop_
_entity_poly.entity_id
_entity_poly.type
_entity_poly.pdbx_seq_one_letter_code
_entity_poly.pdbx_strand_id
1 'polypeptide(L)'
;MAILPRSSYYDKHYRPAASLIRARQPYLIRNMVTGLALCAFTIGVYSWTINAVAQDDFSDVPIPDAPAQSPHSPHTGLEKSVSAAALDEQKEKRLKS
;
A
#
# COMPACT_ATOMS: atom_id res chain seq x y z
N MET A 1 -43.72 -33.43 39.38
CA MET A 1 -43.13 -32.07 39.47
C MET A 1 -42.89 -31.55 38.06
N ALA A 2 -43.59 -30.50 37.65
CA ALA A 2 -43.35 -29.90 36.33
C ALA A 2 -42.01 -29.16 36.36
N ILE A 3 -41.11 -29.50 35.42
CA ILE A 3 -39.80 -28.85 35.29
C ILE A 3 -40.04 -27.49 34.63
N LEU A 4 -39.87 -26.42 35.40
CA LEU A 4 -39.91 -25.06 34.88
C LEU A 4 -38.75 -24.88 33.88
N PRO A 5 -38.98 -24.31 32.68
CA PRO A 5 -37.90 -24.04 31.75
C PRO A 5 -36.92 -23.06 32.39
N ARG A 6 -35.66 -23.49 32.52
CA ARG A 6 -34.59 -22.68 33.11
C ARG A 6 -34.36 -21.46 32.21
N SER A 7 -34.71 -20.26 32.68
CA SER A 7 -34.49 -19.01 31.95
C SER A 7 -32.99 -18.72 31.85
N SER A 8 -32.35 -19.26 30.81
CA SER A 8 -30.96 -19.00 30.49
C SER A 8 -30.82 -17.65 29.78
N TYR A 9 -29.67 -17.02 29.96
CA TYR A 9 -29.32 -15.74 29.35
C TYR A 9 -29.22 -15.81 27.81
N TYR A 10 -29.01 -17.02 27.30
CA TYR A 10 -28.96 -17.36 25.88
C TYR A 10 -29.97 -18.46 25.57
N ASP A 11 -30.55 -18.37 24.37
CA ASP A 11 -31.43 -19.40 23.81
C ASP A 11 -30.63 -20.65 23.38
N LYS A 12 -31.30 -21.77 23.09
CA LYS A 12 -30.67 -23.03 22.61
C LYS A 12 -29.82 -22.86 21.35
N HIS A 13 -30.07 -21.79 20.61
CA HIS A 13 -29.34 -21.40 19.40
C HIS A 13 -28.27 -20.32 19.66
N TYR A 14 -27.84 -20.14 20.92
CA TYR A 14 -26.87 -19.12 21.33
C TYR A 14 -27.28 -17.66 21.01
N ARG A 15 -28.58 -17.43 20.76
CA ARG A 15 -29.10 -16.09 20.52
C ARG A 15 -29.34 -15.40 21.85
N PRO A 16 -29.06 -14.09 21.95
CA PRO A 16 -29.36 -13.33 23.16
C PRO A 16 -30.87 -13.38 23.45
N ALA A 17 -31.23 -13.74 24.69
CA ALA A 17 -32.64 -13.80 25.10
C ALA A 17 -33.27 -12.39 25.14
N ALA A 18 -34.61 -12.32 25.05
CA ALA A 18 -35.35 -11.04 25.04
C ALA A 18 -35.05 -10.15 26.27
N SER A 19 -34.77 -10.76 27.43
CA SER A 19 -34.36 -10.07 28.66
C SER A 19 -33.00 -9.36 28.50
N LEU A 20 -32.04 -10.02 27.88
CA LEU A 20 -30.69 -9.50 27.62
C LEU A 20 -30.74 -8.36 26.61
N ILE A 21 -31.49 -8.52 25.52
CA ILE A 21 -31.59 -7.51 24.46
C ILE A 21 -32.13 -6.20 25.03
N ARG A 22 -33.15 -6.25 25.90
CA ARG A 22 -33.74 -5.07 26.55
C ARG A 22 -32.75 -4.36 27.49
N ALA A 23 -32.02 -5.12 28.28
CA ALA A 23 -31.02 -4.58 29.19
C ALA A 23 -29.88 -3.85 28.47
N ARG A 24 -29.57 -4.22 27.22
CA ARG A 24 -28.49 -3.63 26.42
C ARG A 24 -28.94 -2.54 25.44
N GLN A 25 -30.23 -2.31 25.27
CA GLN A 25 -30.78 -1.26 24.39
C GLN A 25 -30.09 0.10 24.55
N PRO A 26 -29.90 0.65 25.77
CA PRO A 26 -29.33 1.99 25.89
C PRO A 26 -27.84 2.05 25.51
N TYR A 27 -27.10 0.96 25.67
CA TYR A 27 -25.66 0.94 25.40
C TYR A 27 -25.35 0.60 23.95
N LEU A 28 -26.21 -0.15 23.27
CA LEU A 28 -26.01 -0.51 21.87
C LEU A 28 -25.97 0.75 20.98
N ILE A 29 -26.94 1.66 21.16
CA ILE A 29 -27.00 2.91 20.40
C ILE A 29 -25.83 3.84 20.77
N ARG A 30 -25.56 4.02 22.06
CA ARG A 30 -24.49 4.91 22.53
C ARG A 30 -23.10 4.44 22.09
N ASN A 31 -22.83 3.13 22.11
CA ASN A 31 -21.57 2.56 21.64
C ASN A 31 -21.44 2.64 20.11
N MET A 32 -22.53 2.46 19.37
CA MET A 32 -22.52 2.65 17.92
C MET A 32 -22.25 4.09 17.54
N VAL A 33 -22.88 5.06 18.19
CA VAL A 33 -22.68 6.48 17.92
C VAL A 33 -21.23 6.90 18.19
N THR A 34 -20.67 6.47 19.31
CA THR A 34 -19.26 6.76 19.65
C THR A 34 -18.29 6.08 18.68
N GLY A 35 -18.54 4.82 18.31
CA GLY A 35 -17.74 4.13 17.29
C GLY A 35 -17.80 4.81 15.92
N LEU A 36 -18.99 5.24 15.50
CA LEU A 36 -19.19 5.93 14.22
C LEU A 36 -18.53 7.32 14.23
N ALA A 37 -18.63 8.05 15.33
CA ALA A 37 -17.94 9.33 15.48
C ALA A 37 -16.42 9.19 15.34
N LEU A 38 -15.83 8.15 15.95
CA LEU A 38 -14.40 7.88 15.84
C LEU A 38 -14.00 7.47 14.41
N CYS A 39 -14.80 6.63 13.75
CA CYS A 39 -14.58 6.24 12.35
C CYS A 39 -14.67 7.46 11.42
N ALA A 40 -15.70 8.30 11.59
CA ALA A 40 -15.87 9.52 10.79
C ALA A 40 -14.71 10.50 11.00
N PHE A 41 -14.25 10.68 12.25
CA PHE A 41 -13.11 11.52 12.56
C PHE A 41 -11.83 11.04 11.87
N THR A 42 -11.51 9.75 11.98
CA THR A 42 -10.29 9.18 11.38
C THR A 42 -10.31 9.22 9.85
N ILE A 43 -11.43 8.85 9.23
CA ILE A 43 -11.62 8.96 7.76
C ILE A 43 -11.55 10.42 7.33
N GLY A 44 -12.14 11.34 8.10
CA GLY A 44 -12.11 12.78 7.85
C GLY A 44 -10.69 13.32 7.83
N VAL A 45 -9.88 13.02 8.86
CA VAL A 45 -8.45 13.41 8.90
C VAL A 45 -7.71 12.80 7.71
N TYR A 46 -7.85 11.50 7.45
CA TYR A 46 -7.17 10.83 6.33
C TYR A 46 -7.51 11.48 4.99
N SER A 47 -8.80 11.70 4.71
CA SER A 47 -9.26 12.30 3.45
C SER A 47 -8.80 13.75 3.34
N TRP A 48 -8.81 14.49 4.45
CA TRP A 48 -8.28 15.85 4.51
C TRP A 48 -6.78 15.88 4.21
N THR A 49 -5.98 14.94 4.74
CA THR A 49 -4.54 14.93 4.45
C THR A 49 -4.23 14.78 2.96
N ILE A 50 -4.95 13.91 2.25
CA ILE A 50 -4.75 13.75 0.80
C ILE A 50 -5.12 15.03 0.05
N ASN A 51 -6.24 15.66 0.39
CA ASN A 51 -6.69 16.89 -0.27
C ASN A 51 -5.83 18.11 0.09
N ALA A 52 -5.35 18.21 1.33
CA ALA A 52 -4.57 19.34 1.81
C ALA A 52 -3.10 19.28 1.35
N VAL A 53 -2.51 18.08 1.27
CA VAL A 53 -1.13 17.90 0.79
C VAL A 53 -1.04 17.96 -0.74
N ALA A 54 -2.10 17.63 -1.47
CA ALA A 54 -2.13 17.72 -2.93
C ALA A 54 -2.03 19.15 -3.49
N GLN A 55 -2.03 20.17 -2.64
CA GLN A 55 -1.94 21.59 -3.02
C GLN A 55 -0.53 22.18 -2.88
N ASP A 56 0.51 21.35 -2.76
CA ASP A 56 1.88 21.87 -2.84
C ASP A 56 2.20 22.23 -4.30
N ASP A 57 2.15 23.52 -4.61
CA ASP A 57 2.44 24.05 -5.95
C ASP A 57 3.97 24.23 -6.08
N PHE A 58 4.64 23.17 -6.56
CA PHE A 58 6.08 23.17 -6.82
C PHE A 58 6.50 24.07 -8.01
N SER A 59 5.67 25.04 -8.39
CA SER A 59 5.91 25.94 -9.53
C SER A 59 7.10 26.89 -9.34
N ASP A 60 7.47 27.19 -8.09
CA ASP A 60 8.63 28.02 -7.74
C ASP A 60 9.94 27.23 -7.67
N VAL A 61 9.89 25.89 -7.81
CA VAL A 61 11.11 25.08 -7.89
C VAL A 61 11.53 25.03 -9.36
N PRO A 62 12.62 25.71 -9.77
CA PRO A 62 13.13 25.58 -11.13
C PRO A 62 13.55 24.13 -11.35
N ILE A 63 12.79 23.38 -12.15
CA ILE A 63 13.16 22.05 -12.61
C ILE A 63 14.36 22.25 -13.54
N PRO A 64 15.56 21.80 -13.16
CA PRO A 64 16.69 21.84 -14.09
C PRO A 64 16.32 21.00 -15.31
N ASP A 65 16.56 21.52 -16.52
CA ASP A 65 16.39 20.75 -17.75
C ASP A 65 16.99 19.36 -17.56
N ALA A 66 16.24 18.33 -17.98
CA ALA A 66 16.65 16.93 -17.86
C ALA A 66 18.14 16.84 -18.17
N PRO A 67 18.97 16.25 -17.28
CA PRO A 67 20.40 16.29 -17.41
C PRO A 67 20.72 15.91 -18.85
N ALA A 68 21.32 16.86 -19.58
CA ALA A 68 21.72 16.66 -20.97
C ALA A 68 22.31 15.26 -21.03
N GLN A 69 21.74 14.41 -21.89
CA GLN A 69 22.21 13.06 -22.14
C GLN A 69 23.72 13.11 -22.02
N SER A 70 24.24 12.43 -20.99
CA SER A 70 25.65 12.50 -20.63
C SER A 70 26.39 12.29 -21.95
N PRO A 71 27.23 13.24 -22.40
CA PRO A 71 27.91 13.11 -23.68
C PRO A 71 28.58 11.76 -23.63
N HIS A 72 28.14 10.88 -24.53
CA HIS A 72 28.49 9.47 -24.57
C HIS A 72 29.99 9.37 -24.31
N SER A 73 30.35 8.98 -23.09
CA SER A 73 31.73 9.08 -22.67
C SER A 73 32.51 8.11 -23.56
N PRO A 74 33.52 8.54 -24.34
CA PRO A 74 34.15 7.72 -25.38
C PRO A 74 34.91 6.47 -24.89
N HIS A 75 34.77 6.10 -23.63
CA HIS A 75 35.48 4.98 -23.00
C HIS A 75 34.91 3.59 -23.35
N THR A 76 33.75 3.47 -24.00
CA THR A 76 33.19 2.16 -24.40
C THR A 76 33.46 1.76 -25.85
N GLY A 77 34.25 2.56 -26.60
CA GLY A 77 34.62 2.27 -27.99
C GLY A 77 35.89 1.44 -28.18
N LEU A 78 36.80 1.42 -27.19
CA LEU A 78 38.10 0.74 -27.33
C LEU A 78 38.01 -0.76 -27.02
N GLU A 79 37.16 -1.16 -26.06
CA GLU A 79 36.99 -2.56 -25.65
C GLU A 79 36.43 -3.43 -26.80
N LYS A 80 35.44 -2.90 -27.54
CA LYS A 80 34.83 -3.62 -28.67
C LYS A 80 35.76 -3.70 -29.89
N SER A 81 36.57 -2.68 -30.15
CA SER A 81 37.52 -2.70 -31.29
C SER A 81 38.73 -3.58 -31.01
N VAL A 82 39.26 -3.57 -29.78
CA VAL A 82 40.37 -4.44 -29.36
C VAL A 82 39.92 -5.90 -29.29
N SER A 83 38.71 -6.19 -28.78
CA SER A 83 38.18 -7.55 -28.73
C SER A 83 37.82 -8.11 -30.12
N ALA A 84 37.30 -7.28 -31.02
CA ALA A 84 37.06 -7.67 -32.42
C ALA A 84 38.36 -7.94 -33.19
N ALA A 85 39.39 -7.11 -33.00
CA ALA A 85 40.71 -7.32 -33.62
C ALA A 85 41.42 -8.58 -33.08
N ALA A 86 41.30 -8.86 -31.78
CA ALA A 86 41.88 -10.05 -31.15
C ALA A 86 41.22 -11.37 -31.61
N LEU A 87 39.92 -11.34 -31.94
CA LEU A 87 39.20 -12.49 -32.47
C LEU A 87 39.58 -12.80 -33.93
N ASP A 88 39.86 -11.78 -34.75
CA ASP A 88 40.30 -11.97 -36.14
C ASP A 88 41.72 -12.54 -36.20
N GLU A 89 42.63 -12.08 -35.33
CA GLU A 89 44.00 -12.61 -35.26
C GLU A 89 44.04 -14.08 -34.79
N GLN A 90 43.13 -14.46 -33.87
CA GLN A 90 42.96 -15.86 -33.44
C GLN A 90 42.41 -16.75 -34.56
N LYS A 91 41.48 -16.23 -35.36
CA LYS A 91 40.87 -16.97 -36.47
C LYS A 91 41.85 -17.19 -37.61
N GLU A 92 42.72 -16.22 -37.89
CA GLU A 92 43.79 -16.36 -38.89
C GLU A 92 44.85 -17.38 -38.46
N LYS A 93 45.27 -17.38 -37.19
CA LYS A 93 46.20 -18.37 -36.63
C LYS A 93 45.61 -19.78 -36.60
N ARG A 94 44.30 -19.90 -36.35
CA ARG A 94 43.55 -21.17 -36.41
C ARG A 94 43.40 -21.74 -37.82
N LEU A 95 43.45 -20.92 -38.87
CA LEU A 95 43.31 -21.37 -40.26
C LEU A 95 44.65 -21.82 -40.87
N LYS A 96 45.77 -21.38 -40.31
CA LYS A 96 47.15 -21.70 -40.77
C LYS A 96 47.82 -22.84 -39.98
N SER A 97 47.10 -23.46 -39.04
CA SER A 97 47.48 -24.70 -38.33
C SER A 97 46.68 -25.88 -38.84
#